data_AF-A0A923U0A8-F1
#
_entry.id   AF-A0A923U0A8-F1
#
_cell.length_a   1.000
_cell.length_b   1.000
_cell.length_c   1.000
_cell.angle_alpha   90.00
_cell.angle_beta   90.00
_cell.angle_gamma   90.00
#
_symmetry.space_group_name_H-M   'P 1'
#
loop_
_entity.id
_entity.type
_entity.pdbx_description
1 polymer ?
#
loop_
_entity_poly.entity_id
_entity_poly.type
_entity_poly.pdbx_seq_one_letter_code
_entity_poly.pdbx_strand_id
1 'polypeptide(L)'
;MNLKVVSAFATAIALSITIGSVSVNNAFACTSDGKSGFAPENNLSIPVDSFNAGPMTESEFNGIIAKAVNYYIPVFAAQGRKYTMIANWKDSTVNAFANRSGSDSEVHMFGGLARHPKMTPDGFMLVICHETGHHLGGAPKNHSFFGIGNWASNEGEADYYATLKCSREMWKNEDNAAVVAHMPLPRSVISGCQKSFDKAPDVALCERAVMAGKDLGDTLADMGKTAETDFDHPDTHVVTKMFDAHPDAQCRLDTYLAGAVCAKASTDPLSDKDARVGTCAQEVGEVVGIRPRCWYKLQVGDGSSSGSMWPKSLR
;
A
#
# COMPACT_ATOMS: atom_id res chain seq x y z
N MET A 1 -43.07 -30.75 -74.74
CA MET A 1 -43.97 -29.88 -73.95
C MET A 1 -43.15 -29.28 -72.80
N ASN A 2 -42.81 -28.00 -72.94
CA ASN A 2 -42.34 -27.00 -71.96
C ASN A 2 -41.29 -27.33 -70.88
N LEU A 3 -40.10 -26.76 -71.11
CA LEU A 3 -39.11 -26.31 -70.12
C LEU A 3 -39.76 -25.60 -68.92
N LYS A 4 -39.26 -25.88 -67.71
CA LYS A 4 -39.24 -24.90 -66.62
C LYS A 4 -37.87 -24.87 -65.96
N VAL A 5 -37.35 -23.66 -65.97
CA VAL A 5 -36.08 -23.12 -65.46
C VAL A 5 -35.87 -23.43 -63.97
N VAL A 6 -34.67 -23.89 -63.62
CA VAL A 6 -34.19 -24.02 -62.24
C VAL A 6 -33.58 -22.67 -61.83
N SER A 7 -34.17 -22.02 -60.83
CA SER A 7 -33.66 -20.77 -60.24
C SER A 7 -32.69 -21.10 -59.11
N ALA A 8 -31.44 -20.68 -59.27
CA ALA A 8 -30.41 -20.74 -58.24
C ALA A 8 -30.64 -19.66 -57.18
N PHE A 9 -30.75 -20.05 -55.91
CA PHE A 9 -30.71 -19.13 -54.78
C PHE A 9 -29.26 -19.01 -54.29
N ALA A 10 -28.65 -17.85 -54.51
CA ALA A 10 -27.39 -17.47 -53.90
C ALA A 10 -27.64 -17.01 -52.45
N THR A 11 -27.11 -17.75 -51.48
CA THR A 11 -27.15 -17.36 -50.07
C THR A 11 -25.93 -16.49 -49.76
N ALA A 12 -26.13 -15.17 -49.64
CA ALA A 12 -25.10 -14.26 -49.16
C ALA A 12 -24.94 -14.47 -47.64
N ILE A 13 -23.79 -15.02 -47.22
CA ILE A 13 -23.40 -15.10 -45.81
C ILE A 13 -22.85 -13.73 -45.41
N ALA A 14 -23.67 -12.93 -44.71
CA ALA A 14 -23.20 -11.72 -44.05
C ALA A 14 -22.35 -12.12 -42.84
N LEU A 15 -21.03 -11.94 -42.94
CA LEU A 15 -20.10 -12.13 -41.83
C LEU A 15 -20.23 -10.91 -40.89
N SER A 16 -21.09 -11.01 -39.89
CA SER A 16 -21.20 -10.01 -38.83
C SER A 16 -19.93 -10.06 -37.97
N ILE A 17 -19.02 -9.12 -38.19
CA ILE A 17 -17.90 -8.84 -37.28
C ILE A 17 -18.52 -8.21 -36.02
N THR A 18 -18.77 -9.02 -35.00
CA THR A 18 -19.03 -8.53 -33.65
C THR A 18 -17.73 -7.94 -33.13
N ILE A 19 -17.64 -6.62 -33.15
CA ILE A 19 -16.64 -5.88 -32.38
C ILE A 19 -16.99 -6.12 -30.92
N GLY A 20 -16.36 -7.14 -30.31
CA GLY A 20 -16.46 -7.38 -28.88
C GLY A 20 -15.97 -6.14 -28.16
N SER A 21 -16.88 -5.43 -27.50
CA SER A 21 -16.54 -4.36 -26.57
C SER A 21 -15.67 -4.98 -25.48
N VAL A 22 -14.37 -4.68 -25.50
CA VAL A 22 -13.48 -5.05 -24.40
C VAL A 22 -13.89 -4.18 -23.23
N SER A 23 -14.72 -4.71 -22.34
CA SER A 23 -15.07 -4.06 -21.08
C SER A 23 -13.80 -3.93 -20.26
N VAL A 24 -13.24 -2.71 -20.22
CA VAL A 24 -12.20 -2.33 -19.28
C VAL A 24 -12.81 -2.34 -17.88
N ASN A 25 -12.58 -3.41 -17.13
CA ASN A 25 -12.97 -3.52 -15.74
C ASN A 25 -11.98 -2.69 -14.90
N ASN A 26 -12.36 -1.45 -14.57
CA ASN A 26 -11.64 -0.66 -13.57
C ASN A 26 -11.94 -1.24 -12.18
N ALA A 27 -10.92 -1.41 -11.35
CA ALA A 27 -11.05 -1.91 -9.99
C ALA A 27 -10.15 -1.10 -9.06
N PHE A 28 -10.75 -0.35 -8.13
CA PHE A 28 -10.03 0.32 -7.05
C PHE A 28 -9.49 -0.70 -6.05
N ALA A 29 -8.32 -0.41 -5.47
CA ALA A 29 -7.62 -1.34 -4.61
C ALA A 29 -8.13 -1.37 -3.16
N CYS A 30 -8.57 -0.21 -2.63
CA CYS A 30 -8.57 0.00 -1.17
C CYS A 30 -9.76 -0.62 -0.42
N THR A 31 -10.84 -0.97 -1.12
CA THR A 31 -11.89 -1.81 -0.54
C THR A 31 -12.15 -3.05 -1.36
N SER A 32 -12.58 -4.12 -0.69
CA SER A 32 -12.97 -5.39 -1.31
C SER A 32 -14.14 -5.26 -2.30
N ASP A 33 -14.93 -4.19 -2.20
CA ASP A 33 -15.95 -3.84 -3.19
C ASP A 33 -15.44 -2.91 -4.31
N GLY A 34 -14.19 -2.47 -4.20
CA GLY A 34 -13.50 -1.62 -5.17
C GLY A 34 -14.14 -0.25 -5.32
N LYS A 35 -14.59 0.38 -4.22
CA LYS A 35 -15.34 1.65 -4.25
C LYS A 35 -14.73 2.80 -3.46
N SER A 36 -13.82 2.53 -2.53
CA SER A 36 -13.18 3.59 -1.73
C SER A 36 -11.66 3.61 -1.93
N GLY A 37 -11.04 4.68 -1.45
CA GLY A 37 -9.59 4.91 -1.48
C GLY A 37 -8.96 4.83 -0.09
N PHE A 38 -7.67 5.15 -0.01
CA PHE A 38 -6.78 5.17 1.15
C PHE A 38 -7.38 5.59 2.51
N ALA A 39 -8.11 6.71 2.48
CA ALA A 39 -8.60 7.36 3.68
C ALA A 39 -9.88 6.66 4.15
N PRO A 40 -10.11 6.54 5.47
CA PRO A 40 -11.40 6.12 6.01
C PRO A 40 -12.53 6.94 5.40
N GLU A 41 -13.72 6.36 5.32
CA GLU A 41 -14.89 7.08 4.81
C GLU A 41 -15.05 8.43 5.52
N ASN A 42 -14.96 9.51 4.75
CA ASN A 42 -14.99 10.86 5.26
C ASN A 42 -15.65 11.79 4.23
N ASN A 43 -16.14 12.93 4.70
CA ASN A 43 -16.72 13.99 3.88
C ASN A 43 -15.85 15.26 3.88
N LEU A 44 -14.55 15.12 4.18
CA LEU A 44 -13.63 16.24 4.22
C LEU A 44 -13.37 16.77 2.81
N SER A 45 -13.25 18.08 2.71
CA SER A 45 -12.90 18.76 1.48
C SER A 45 -12.00 19.95 1.82
N ILE A 46 -10.75 19.93 1.35
CA ILE A 46 -9.74 20.94 1.67
C ILE A 46 -9.30 21.61 0.36
N PRO A 47 -9.95 22.70 -0.07
CA PRO A 47 -9.58 23.43 -1.28
C PRO A 47 -8.25 24.19 -1.11
N VAL A 48 -7.71 24.70 -2.23
CA VAL A 48 -6.41 25.39 -2.29
C VAL A 48 -6.37 26.65 -1.41
N ASP A 49 -7.50 27.31 -1.19
CA ASP A 49 -7.67 28.54 -0.42
C ASP A 49 -8.14 28.29 1.02
N SER A 50 -8.13 27.04 1.50
CA SER A 50 -8.52 26.72 2.87
C SER A 50 -7.59 27.41 3.89
N PHE A 51 -8.19 28.18 4.80
CA PHE A 51 -7.46 28.88 5.86
C PHE A 51 -6.74 27.92 6.83
N ASN A 52 -7.28 26.71 7.01
CA ASN A 52 -6.72 25.69 7.87
C ASN A 52 -5.96 24.61 7.06
N ALA A 53 -5.49 24.91 5.86
CA ALA A 53 -4.66 23.96 5.11
C ALA A 53 -3.34 23.67 5.85
N GLY A 54 -2.89 22.42 5.76
CA GLY A 54 -1.55 22.01 6.16
C GLY A 54 -0.46 22.74 5.35
N PRO A 55 0.80 22.64 5.78
CA PRO A 55 1.89 23.48 5.27
C PRO A 55 2.38 23.08 3.87
N MET A 56 1.98 21.92 3.35
CA MET A 56 2.48 21.40 2.08
C MET A 56 2.12 22.31 0.91
N THR A 57 3.13 22.71 0.13
CA THR A 57 2.98 23.50 -1.09
C THR A 57 2.74 22.62 -2.32
N GLU A 58 2.21 23.23 -3.39
CA GLU A 58 2.06 22.56 -4.69
C GLU A 58 3.42 22.06 -5.24
N SER A 59 4.49 22.81 -4.99
CA SER A 59 5.83 22.42 -5.42
C SER A 59 6.33 21.18 -4.68
N GLU A 60 6.10 21.08 -3.37
CA GLU A 60 6.44 19.89 -2.58
C GLU A 60 5.60 18.69 -3.01
N PHE A 61 4.28 18.86 -3.14
CA PHE A 61 3.36 17.82 -3.63
C PHE A 61 3.83 17.23 -4.96
N ASN A 62 4.10 18.09 -5.96
CA ASN A 62 4.57 17.66 -7.27
C ASN A 62 5.98 17.07 -7.22
N GLY A 63 6.87 17.60 -6.37
CA GLY A 63 8.22 17.08 -6.20
C GLY A 63 8.26 15.66 -5.63
N ILE A 64 7.44 15.38 -4.62
CA ILE A 64 7.30 14.05 -4.02
C ILE A 64 6.75 13.05 -5.05
N ILE A 65 5.71 13.43 -5.80
CA ILE A 65 5.15 12.57 -6.86
C ILE A 65 6.19 12.32 -7.95
N ALA A 66 6.89 13.36 -8.43
CA ALA A 66 7.90 13.22 -9.47
C ALA A 66 9.03 12.25 -9.05
N LYS A 67 9.43 12.31 -7.78
CA LYS A 67 10.42 11.38 -7.21
C LYS A 67 9.95 9.93 -7.29
N ALA A 68 8.71 9.64 -6.87
CA ALA A 68 8.15 8.30 -6.95
C ALA A 68 7.98 7.83 -8.41
N VAL A 69 7.50 8.69 -9.30
CA VAL A 69 7.37 8.42 -10.74
C VAL A 69 8.71 8.03 -11.36
N ASN A 70 9.77 8.80 -11.10
CA ASN A 70 11.10 8.55 -11.64
C ASN A 70 11.66 7.18 -11.25
N TYR A 71 11.36 6.74 -10.02
CA TYR A 71 11.78 5.44 -9.54
C TYR A 71 10.91 4.29 -10.07
N TYR A 72 9.58 4.43 -10.01
CA TYR A 72 8.67 3.31 -10.24
C TYR A 72 8.34 3.05 -11.70
N ILE A 73 8.42 4.04 -12.60
CA ILE A 73 8.24 3.79 -14.05
C ILE A 73 9.12 2.63 -14.55
N PRO A 74 10.46 2.63 -14.35
CA PRO A 74 11.29 1.53 -14.83
C PRO A 74 11.01 0.21 -14.10
N VAL A 75 10.65 0.25 -12.80
CA VAL A 75 10.32 -0.95 -12.01
C VAL A 75 9.09 -1.66 -12.57
N PHE A 76 8.02 -0.92 -12.89
CA PHE A 76 6.82 -1.50 -13.50
C PHE A 76 7.04 -1.92 -14.95
N ALA A 77 7.81 -1.14 -15.72
CA ALA A 77 8.15 -1.47 -17.10
C ALA A 77 8.91 -2.81 -17.21
N ALA A 78 9.82 -3.09 -16.26
CA ALA A 78 10.51 -4.38 -16.17
C ALA A 78 9.57 -5.58 -15.95
N GLN A 79 8.35 -5.33 -15.48
CA GLN A 79 7.28 -6.32 -15.29
C GLN A 79 6.24 -6.30 -16.42
N GLY A 80 6.50 -5.58 -17.51
CA GLY A 80 5.55 -5.42 -18.62
C GLY A 80 4.32 -4.59 -18.28
N ARG A 81 4.39 -3.73 -17.25
CA ARG A 81 3.30 -2.85 -16.82
C ARG A 81 3.64 -1.38 -17.06
N LYS A 82 2.62 -0.57 -17.35
CA LYS A 82 2.72 0.90 -17.36
C LYS A 82 2.36 1.42 -15.98
N TYR A 83 3.16 2.34 -15.45
CA TYR A 83 2.86 3.03 -14.19
C TYR A 83 2.59 4.51 -14.44
N THR A 84 1.49 5.02 -13.89
CA THR A 84 1.10 6.43 -14.00
C THR A 84 0.69 6.94 -12.62
N MET A 85 1.27 8.07 -12.19
CA MET A 85 0.75 8.81 -11.04
C MET A 85 -0.04 10.02 -11.53
N ILE A 86 -1.27 10.15 -11.05
CA ILE A 86 -2.17 11.26 -11.37
C ILE A 86 -2.12 12.25 -10.22
N ALA A 87 -1.48 13.40 -10.47
CA ALA A 87 -1.26 14.47 -9.50
C ALA A 87 -2.37 15.52 -9.60
N ASN A 88 -3.38 15.44 -8.73
CA ASN A 88 -4.56 16.32 -8.77
C ASN A 88 -4.49 17.39 -7.67
N TRP A 89 -3.52 18.29 -7.74
CA TRP A 89 -3.32 19.32 -6.71
C TRP A 89 -4.57 20.16 -6.41
N LYS A 90 -5.31 20.59 -7.45
CA LYS A 90 -6.50 21.44 -7.26
C LYS A 90 -7.73 20.70 -6.72
N ASP A 91 -7.71 19.38 -6.75
CA ASP A 91 -8.80 18.57 -6.22
C ASP A 91 -8.79 18.65 -4.68
N SER A 92 -9.95 18.97 -4.10
CA SER A 92 -10.11 19.16 -2.66
C SER A 92 -10.43 17.86 -1.92
N THR A 93 -10.55 16.73 -2.60
CA THR A 93 -10.82 15.42 -2.02
C THR A 93 -9.70 15.01 -1.06
N VAL A 94 -10.08 14.57 0.15
CA VAL A 94 -9.15 14.05 1.16
C VAL A 94 -9.09 12.52 1.02
N ASN A 95 -8.41 12.08 -0.05
CA ASN A 95 -8.19 10.67 -0.32
C ASN A 95 -6.99 10.45 -1.26
N ALA A 96 -6.67 9.19 -1.52
CA ALA A 96 -5.83 8.68 -2.61
C ALA A 96 -6.34 7.29 -3.01
N PHE A 97 -5.98 6.77 -4.17
CA PHE A 97 -6.27 5.36 -4.48
C PHE A 97 -5.38 4.79 -5.57
N ALA A 98 -5.24 3.47 -5.55
CA ALA A 98 -4.65 2.68 -6.62
C ALA A 98 -5.74 2.07 -7.51
N ASN A 99 -5.51 2.10 -8.81
CA ASN A 99 -6.37 1.48 -9.80
C ASN A 99 -5.53 0.63 -10.75
N ARG A 100 -6.08 -0.51 -11.20
CA ARG A 100 -5.42 -1.36 -12.20
C ARG A 100 -6.39 -1.80 -13.27
N SER A 101 -5.97 -1.62 -14.52
CA SER A 101 -6.72 -2.06 -15.70
C SER A 101 -5.76 -2.69 -16.71
N GLY A 102 -5.84 -4.01 -16.89
CA GLY A 102 -4.88 -4.75 -17.73
C GLY A 102 -3.44 -4.57 -17.24
N SER A 103 -2.57 -4.05 -18.12
CA SER A 103 -1.16 -3.73 -17.82
C SER A 103 -0.96 -2.34 -17.22
N ASP A 104 -2.01 -1.52 -17.14
CA ASP A 104 -1.92 -0.16 -16.62
C ASP A 104 -2.13 -0.16 -15.11
N SER A 105 -1.16 0.41 -14.40
CA SER A 105 -1.13 0.57 -12.94
C SER A 105 -1.13 2.07 -12.63
N GLU A 106 -2.17 2.52 -11.94
CA GLU A 106 -2.37 3.93 -11.63
C GLU A 106 -2.38 4.16 -10.12
N VAL A 107 -1.89 5.33 -9.72
CA VAL A 107 -2.01 5.88 -8.37
C VAL A 107 -2.52 7.31 -8.50
N HIS A 108 -3.65 7.61 -7.85
CA HIS A 108 -4.31 8.91 -7.89
C HIS A 108 -4.09 9.62 -6.56
N MET A 109 -3.45 10.79 -6.61
CA MET A 109 -3.13 11.61 -5.44
C MET A 109 -3.91 12.93 -5.50
N PHE A 110 -4.76 13.18 -4.51
CA PHE A 110 -5.57 14.40 -4.44
C PHE A 110 -4.96 15.45 -3.50
N GLY A 111 -5.02 16.71 -3.90
CA GLY A 111 -4.42 17.80 -3.12
C GLY A 111 -5.12 18.05 -1.79
N GLY A 112 -6.40 17.69 -1.64
CA GLY A 112 -7.11 17.79 -0.36
C GLY A 112 -6.44 16.96 0.73
N LEU A 113 -5.97 15.76 0.41
CA LEU A 113 -5.20 14.92 1.32
C LEU A 113 -3.86 15.57 1.69
N ALA A 114 -3.14 16.10 0.70
CA ALA A 114 -1.87 16.79 0.91
C ALA A 114 -2.00 18.05 1.79
N ARG A 115 -3.15 18.72 1.74
CA ARG A 115 -3.46 19.90 2.56
C ARG A 115 -4.11 19.57 3.90
N HIS A 116 -4.20 18.30 4.30
CA HIS A 116 -4.68 17.97 5.63
C HIS A 116 -3.74 18.56 6.71
N PRO A 117 -4.23 19.20 7.79
CA PRO A 117 -3.38 19.89 8.78
C PRO A 117 -2.30 19.03 9.42
N LYS A 118 -2.58 17.73 9.57
CA LYS A 118 -1.66 16.73 10.14
C LYS A 118 -0.76 16.05 9.10
N MET A 119 -0.98 16.28 7.80
CA MET A 119 -0.18 15.64 6.75
C MET A 119 1.19 16.30 6.60
N THR A 120 2.24 15.50 6.66
CA THR A 120 3.63 15.93 6.42
C THR A 120 4.10 15.46 5.04
N PRO A 121 5.20 16.03 4.48
CA PRO A 121 5.82 15.52 3.26
C PRO A 121 6.18 14.02 3.31
N ASP A 122 6.70 13.56 4.45
CA ASP A 122 7.08 12.16 4.63
C ASP A 122 5.85 11.26 4.80
N GLY A 123 4.82 11.71 5.54
CA GLY A 123 3.53 11.04 5.62
C GLY A 123 2.85 10.91 4.24
N PHE A 124 2.90 11.96 3.42
CA PHE A 124 2.35 11.94 2.07
C PHE A 124 3.13 11.01 1.13
N MET A 125 4.45 10.93 1.27
CA MET A 125 5.25 9.90 0.58
C MET A 125 4.82 8.49 1.01
N LEU A 126 4.49 8.27 2.29
CA LEU A 126 3.98 6.97 2.72
C LEU A 126 2.60 6.63 2.14
N VAL A 127 1.73 7.61 1.88
CA VAL A 127 0.49 7.37 1.11
C VAL A 127 0.83 6.86 -0.29
N ILE A 128 1.75 7.52 -1.00
CA ILE A 128 2.21 7.06 -2.33
C ILE A 128 2.77 5.62 -2.25
N CYS A 129 3.55 5.34 -1.21
CA CYS A 129 4.11 4.02 -0.97
C CYS A 129 3.04 2.96 -0.68
N HIS A 130 2.01 3.31 0.08
CA HIS A 130 0.85 2.45 0.32
C HIS A 130 0.12 2.13 -1.00
N GLU A 131 -0.23 3.16 -1.78
CA GLU A 131 -0.95 2.95 -3.05
C GLU A 131 -0.13 2.13 -4.05
N THR A 132 1.18 2.35 -4.06
CA THR A 132 2.12 1.53 -4.84
C THR A 132 2.23 0.11 -4.27
N GLY A 133 2.07 -0.06 -2.96
CA GLY A 133 2.01 -1.32 -2.24
C GLY A 133 0.83 -2.20 -2.64
N HIS A 134 -0.32 -1.63 -3.01
CA HIS A 134 -1.37 -2.45 -3.64
C HIS A 134 -0.87 -3.15 -4.90
N HIS A 135 -0.04 -2.48 -5.71
CA HIS A 135 0.49 -3.02 -6.95
C HIS A 135 1.69 -3.96 -6.80
N LEU A 136 2.49 -3.79 -5.74
CA LEU A 136 3.81 -4.43 -5.58
C LEU A 136 4.04 -5.14 -4.25
N GLY A 137 3.15 -4.98 -3.27
CA GLY A 137 3.28 -5.50 -1.90
C GLY A 137 3.18 -7.03 -1.77
N GLY A 138 2.83 -7.74 -2.84
CA GLY A 138 2.71 -9.21 -2.78
C GLY A 138 1.47 -9.66 -1.99
N ALA A 139 1.57 -10.82 -1.35
CA ALA A 139 0.52 -11.41 -0.52
C ALA A 139 0.60 -10.91 0.94
N PRO A 140 -0.53 -10.83 1.65
CA PRO A 140 -1.87 -11.26 1.23
C PRO A 140 -2.55 -10.25 0.30
N LYS A 141 -3.37 -10.79 -0.62
CA LYS A 141 -4.19 -10.01 -1.54
C LYS A 141 -5.57 -9.78 -0.95
N ASN A 142 -6.22 -8.69 -1.37
CA ASN A 142 -7.63 -8.45 -1.05
C ASN A 142 -8.49 -9.62 -1.58
N HIS A 143 -9.52 -10.01 -0.82
CA HIS A 143 -10.46 -11.06 -1.22
C HIS A 143 -11.84 -10.46 -1.51
N SER A 144 -12.22 -10.43 -2.79
CA SER A 144 -13.57 -10.05 -3.23
C SER A 144 -14.36 -11.23 -3.78
N PHE A 145 -15.67 -11.26 -3.50
CA PHE A 145 -16.60 -12.32 -3.92
C PHE A 145 -16.67 -12.49 -5.45
N PHE A 146 -16.44 -11.41 -6.22
CA PHE A 146 -16.41 -11.42 -7.68
C PHE A 146 -14.99 -11.32 -8.27
N GLY A 147 -13.95 -11.41 -7.43
CA GLY A 147 -12.56 -11.28 -7.86
C GLY A 147 -12.10 -9.87 -8.23
N ILE A 148 -12.98 -8.86 -8.10
CA ILE A 148 -12.67 -7.45 -8.31
C ILE A 148 -11.68 -7.03 -7.21
N GLY A 149 -10.51 -6.51 -7.57
CA GLY A 149 -9.50 -6.09 -6.58
C GLY A 149 -8.59 -7.20 -6.04
N ASN A 150 -8.79 -8.49 -6.38
CA ASN A 150 -7.92 -9.60 -5.93
C ASN A 150 -6.45 -9.50 -6.38
N TRP A 151 -6.16 -8.54 -7.25
CA TRP A 151 -4.83 -8.22 -7.65
C TRP A 151 -4.04 -7.40 -6.62
N ALA A 152 -4.76 -6.62 -5.82
CA ALA A 152 -4.18 -5.67 -4.90
C ALA A 152 -3.73 -6.40 -3.64
N SER A 153 -2.52 -6.10 -3.17
CA SER A 153 -2.15 -6.39 -1.78
C SER A 153 -3.20 -5.77 -0.87
N ASN A 154 -3.62 -6.45 0.19
CA ASN A 154 -4.65 -5.89 1.07
C ASN A 154 -4.13 -4.66 1.85
N GLU A 155 -5.03 -3.94 2.52
CA GLU A 155 -4.71 -2.68 3.22
C GLU A 155 -3.50 -2.75 4.15
N GLY A 156 -3.49 -3.74 5.04
CA GLY A 156 -2.38 -3.93 5.96
C GLY A 156 -1.08 -4.34 5.26
N GLU A 157 -1.15 -5.10 4.16
CA GLU A 157 0.04 -5.43 3.38
C GLU A 157 0.61 -4.24 2.62
N ALA A 158 -0.27 -3.38 2.10
CA ALA A 158 0.12 -2.13 1.45
C ALA A 158 0.84 -1.20 2.45
N ASP A 159 0.34 -1.11 3.69
CA ASP A 159 1.02 -0.39 4.78
C ASP A 159 2.37 -1.00 5.13
N TYR A 160 2.42 -2.32 5.26
CA TYR A 160 3.65 -3.03 5.60
C TYR A 160 4.71 -2.85 4.51
N TYR A 161 4.32 -2.96 3.24
CA TYR A 161 5.18 -2.69 2.08
C TYR A 161 5.72 -1.25 2.08
N ALA A 162 4.89 -0.28 2.50
CA ALA A 162 5.25 1.13 2.44
C ALA A 162 6.53 1.43 3.23
N THR A 163 6.68 0.83 4.42
CA THR A 163 7.88 0.99 5.26
C THR A 163 8.93 -0.11 5.06
N LEU A 164 8.54 -1.31 4.61
CA LEU A 164 9.47 -2.40 4.33
C LEU A 164 10.31 -2.16 3.07
N LYS A 165 9.71 -1.64 1.99
CA LYS A 165 10.35 -1.53 0.67
C LYS A 165 10.36 -0.09 0.15
N CYS A 166 9.18 0.52 0.00
CA CYS A 166 9.04 1.75 -0.79
C CYS A 166 9.80 2.94 -0.19
N SER A 167 9.53 3.28 1.06
CA SER A 167 10.20 4.38 1.76
C SER A 167 11.72 4.26 1.74
N ARG A 168 12.26 3.04 1.88
CA ARG A 168 13.69 2.77 1.79
C ARG A 168 14.24 3.18 0.44
N GLU A 169 13.56 2.80 -0.64
CA GLU A 169 13.95 3.17 -2.00
C GLU A 169 13.80 4.67 -2.28
N MET A 170 12.78 5.30 -1.69
CA MET A 170 12.58 6.74 -1.80
C MET A 170 13.69 7.50 -1.08
N TRP A 171 14.12 7.09 0.11
CA TRP A 171 15.01 7.90 0.94
C TRP A 171 16.45 7.39 1.05
N LYS A 172 16.82 6.26 0.43
CA LYS A 172 18.17 5.68 0.53
C LYS A 172 19.34 6.61 0.17
N ASN A 173 19.09 7.61 -0.67
CA ASN A 173 20.10 8.56 -1.14
C ASN A 173 20.02 9.92 -0.45
N GLU A 174 19.20 10.05 0.60
CA GLU A 174 19.04 11.29 1.36
C GLU A 174 19.83 11.25 2.68
N ASP A 175 20.08 12.43 3.24
CA ASP A 175 20.65 12.55 4.59
C ASP A 175 19.56 12.31 5.65
N ASN A 176 19.21 11.04 5.83
CA ASN A 176 18.19 10.65 6.81
C ASN A 176 18.59 11.02 8.25
N ALA A 177 19.88 11.04 8.56
CA ALA A 177 20.37 11.42 9.88
C ALA A 177 20.04 12.90 10.19
N ALA A 178 20.25 13.79 9.21
CA ALA A 178 19.86 15.19 9.35
C ALA A 178 18.34 15.36 9.49
N VAL A 179 17.55 14.57 8.77
CA VAL A 179 16.08 14.62 8.87
C VAL A 179 15.60 14.20 10.26
N VAL A 180 16.04 13.03 10.77
CA VAL A 180 15.57 12.51 12.05
C VAL A 180 16.11 13.27 13.27
N ALA A 181 17.22 14.00 13.13
CA ALA A 181 17.76 14.86 14.20
C ALA A 181 16.79 15.97 14.64
N HIS A 182 15.79 16.30 13.81
CA HIS A 182 14.75 17.28 14.11
C HIS A 182 13.43 16.65 14.61
N MET A 183 13.38 15.32 14.73
CA MET A 183 12.17 14.60 15.13
C MET A 183 12.21 14.23 16.62
N PRO A 184 11.07 14.27 17.33
CA PRO A 184 10.97 13.77 18.69
C PRO A 184 10.89 12.24 18.68
N LEU A 185 12.03 11.56 18.55
CA LEU A 185 12.10 10.10 18.46
C LEU A 185 11.80 9.40 19.81
N PRO A 186 10.74 8.57 19.90
CA PRO A 186 10.49 7.76 21.09
C PRO A 186 11.56 6.68 21.28
N ARG A 187 11.81 6.29 22.54
CA ARG A 187 12.79 5.22 22.85
C ARG A 187 12.44 3.88 22.20
N SER A 188 11.15 3.56 22.06
CA SER A 188 10.67 2.35 21.39
C SER A 188 11.06 2.34 19.91
N VAL A 189 11.00 3.49 19.22
CA VAL A 189 11.44 3.65 17.83
C VAL A 189 12.95 3.47 17.70
N ILE A 190 13.73 4.21 18.50
CA ILE A 190 15.21 4.14 18.49
C ILE A 190 15.68 2.71 18.72
N SER A 191 15.20 2.08 19.79
CA SER A 191 15.61 0.71 20.15
C SER A 191 15.13 -0.33 19.12
N GLY A 192 13.95 -0.17 18.54
CA GLY A 192 13.43 -1.04 17.49
C GLY A 192 14.32 -1.01 16.25
N CYS A 193 14.67 0.19 15.76
CA CYS A 193 15.51 0.34 14.58
C CYS A 193 16.96 -0.12 14.82
N GLN A 194 17.56 0.22 15.96
CA GLN A 194 18.91 -0.23 16.32
C GLN A 194 19.03 -1.74 16.52
N LYS A 195 17.93 -2.41 16.90
CA LYS A 195 17.90 -3.87 17.01
C LYS A 195 17.93 -4.56 15.63
N SER A 196 17.42 -3.89 14.60
CA SER A 196 17.27 -4.46 13.26
C SER A 196 18.39 -4.09 12.30
N PHE A 197 19.09 -2.98 12.55
CA PHE A 197 20.10 -2.44 11.64
C PHE A 197 21.36 -1.98 12.39
N ASP A 198 22.53 -2.37 11.88
CA ASP A 198 23.82 -2.06 12.51
C ASP A 198 24.40 -0.71 12.06
N LYS A 199 24.10 -0.28 10.83
CA LYS A 199 24.72 0.90 10.22
C LYS A 199 23.88 2.14 10.52
N ALA A 200 24.54 3.21 10.98
CA ALA A 200 23.86 4.47 11.31
C ALA A 200 22.95 5.02 10.19
N PRO A 201 23.32 5.00 8.90
CA PRO A 201 22.40 5.42 7.83
C PRO A 201 21.15 4.56 7.71
N ASP A 202 21.26 3.25 7.93
CA ASP A 202 20.13 2.31 7.86
C ASP A 202 19.20 2.49 9.07
N VAL A 203 19.78 2.73 10.26
CA VAL A 203 19.04 3.08 11.49
C VAL A 203 18.26 4.38 11.29
N ALA A 204 18.91 5.44 10.81
CA ALA A 204 18.24 6.73 10.57
C ALA A 204 17.13 6.63 9.52
N LEU A 205 17.33 5.82 8.48
CA LEU A 205 16.30 5.56 7.48
C LEU A 205 15.10 4.81 8.10
N CYS A 206 15.34 3.82 8.95
CA CYS A 206 14.30 3.12 9.70
C CYS A 206 13.53 4.09 10.60
N GLU A 207 14.22 4.92 11.39
CA GLU A 207 13.60 5.90 12.28
C GLU A 207 12.70 6.87 11.52
N ARG A 208 13.17 7.39 10.37
CA ARG A 208 12.38 8.25 9.50
C ARG A 208 11.12 7.56 9.00
N ALA A 209 11.22 6.30 8.54
CA ALA A 209 10.07 5.54 8.05
C ALA A 209 9.04 5.26 9.15
N VAL A 210 9.49 4.98 10.37
CA VAL A 210 8.60 4.81 11.53
C VAL A 210 7.89 6.12 11.87
N MET A 211 8.60 7.25 11.90
CA MET A 211 8.01 8.55 12.20
C MET A 211 7.07 9.05 11.09
N ALA A 212 7.39 8.79 9.82
CA ALA A 212 6.44 9.02 8.72
C ALA A 212 5.15 8.19 8.92
N GLY A 213 5.28 6.97 9.42
CA GLY A 213 4.16 6.11 9.78
C GLY A 213 3.32 6.69 10.93
N LYS A 214 3.95 7.38 11.89
CA LYS A 214 3.28 8.12 12.96
C LYS A 214 2.47 9.29 12.42
N ASP A 215 3.08 10.12 11.59
CA ASP A 215 2.41 11.27 10.95
C ASP A 215 1.16 10.82 10.17
N LEU A 216 1.31 9.71 9.42
CA LEU A 216 0.22 9.13 8.65
C LEU A 216 -0.85 8.48 9.54
N GLY A 217 -0.45 7.72 10.55
CA GLY A 217 -1.35 7.12 11.54
C GLY A 217 -2.19 8.17 12.27
N ASP A 218 -1.58 9.27 12.71
CA ASP A 218 -2.30 10.36 13.38
C ASP A 218 -3.20 11.15 12.44
N THR A 219 -2.80 11.30 11.18
CA THR A 219 -3.64 11.88 10.14
C THR A 219 -4.89 11.04 9.91
N LEU A 220 -4.75 9.71 9.85
CA LEU A 220 -5.86 8.77 9.71
C LEU A 220 -6.73 8.71 10.97
N ALA A 221 -6.14 8.80 12.16
CA ALA A 221 -6.87 8.90 13.41
C ALA A 221 -7.75 10.16 13.46
N ASP A 222 -7.22 11.30 13.01
CA ASP A 222 -7.96 12.57 12.94
C ASP A 222 -9.15 12.47 11.97
N MET A 223 -8.94 11.90 10.77
CA MET A 223 -10.01 11.64 9.80
C MET A 223 -11.08 10.68 10.36
N GLY A 224 -10.65 9.63 11.06
CA GLY A 224 -11.50 8.63 11.70
C GLY A 224 -12.13 9.10 13.02
N LYS A 225 -11.75 10.28 13.53
CA LYS A 225 -12.17 10.81 14.84
C LYS A 225 -11.85 9.86 16.00
N THR A 226 -10.69 9.20 15.94
CA THR A 226 -10.17 8.34 17.00
C THR A 226 -9.04 9.03 17.77
N ALA A 227 -8.56 8.41 18.85
CA ALA A 227 -7.40 8.90 19.57
C ALA A 227 -6.15 8.85 18.68
N GLU A 228 -5.19 9.75 18.95
CA GLU A 228 -3.87 9.70 18.32
C GLU A 228 -3.20 8.36 18.59
N THR A 229 -2.37 7.95 17.63
CA THR A 229 -1.68 6.68 17.70
C THR A 229 -0.50 6.76 18.68
N ASP A 230 -0.10 5.63 19.25
CA ASP A 230 0.97 5.57 20.25
C ASP A 230 1.80 4.30 20.10
N PHE A 231 3.12 4.45 20.04
CA PHE A 231 4.06 3.33 19.94
C PHE A 231 4.11 2.47 21.21
N ASP A 232 3.77 3.06 22.37
CA ASP A 232 3.82 2.36 23.65
C ASP A 232 2.48 1.67 23.98
N HIS A 233 1.45 1.88 23.16
CA HIS A 233 0.13 1.24 23.28
C HIS A 233 -0.31 0.57 21.96
N PRO A 234 0.37 -0.52 21.55
CA PRO A 234 0.04 -1.22 20.32
C PRO A 234 -1.35 -1.86 20.39
N ASP A 235 -1.96 -2.05 19.22
CA ASP A 235 -3.22 -2.76 19.06
C ASP A 235 -3.05 -4.24 19.44
N THR A 236 -3.85 -4.69 20.41
CA THR A 236 -3.80 -6.06 20.95
C THR A 236 -4.82 -7.01 20.31
N HIS A 237 -5.65 -6.54 19.38
CA HIS A 237 -6.63 -7.37 18.69
C HIS A 237 -5.95 -8.46 17.88
N VAL A 238 -6.60 -9.63 17.82
CA VAL A 238 -6.14 -10.78 17.05
C VAL A 238 -7.25 -11.24 16.14
N VAL A 239 -7.06 -11.10 14.84
CA VAL A 239 -8.06 -11.49 13.85
C VAL A 239 -8.11 -13.00 13.63
N THR A 240 -9.31 -13.51 13.35
CA THR A 240 -9.57 -14.92 13.01
C THR A 240 -9.59 -15.21 11.51
N LYS A 241 -9.57 -14.15 10.68
CA LYS A 241 -9.46 -14.13 9.21
C LYS A 241 -8.62 -12.91 8.80
N MET A 242 -8.07 -12.90 7.58
CA MET A 242 -7.45 -11.67 7.06
C MET A 242 -8.47 -10.53 7.09
N PHE A 243 -8.02 -9.36 7.53
CA PHE A 243 -8.83 -8.16 7.52
C PHE A 243 -8.49 -7.35 6.26
N ASP A 244 -9.42 -7.37 5.30
CA ASP A 244 -9.23 -6.78 3.96
C ASP A 244 -9.91 -5.40 3.81
N ALA A 245 -10.30 -4.79 4.92
CA ALA A 245 -10.78 -3.40 4.98
C ALA A 245 -9.73 -2.51 5.66
N HIS A 246 -9.99 -1.20 5.74
CA HIS A 246 -9.11 -0.24 6.40
C HIS A 246 -8.94 -0.57 7.91
N PRO A 247 -7.74 -0.98 8.37
CA PRO A 247 -7.51 -1.18 9.79
C PRO A 247 -7.61 0.13 10.56
N ASP A 248 -7.90 0.05 11.86
CA ASP A 248 -7.87 1.22 12.73
C ASP A 248 -6.48 1.89 12.72
N ALA A 249 -6.44 3.20 12.93
CA ALA A 249 -5.22 4.00 12.82
C ALA A 249 -4.05 3.44 13.67
N GLN A 250 -4.32 2.94 14.88
CA GLN A 250 -3.30 2.32 15.72
C GLN A 250 -2.72 1.05 15.08
N CYS A 251 -3.58 0.17 14.56
CA CYS A 251 -3.16 -1.04 13.86
C CYS A 251 -2.31 -0.72 12.61
N ARG A 252 -2.61 0.39 11.92
CA ARG A 252 -1.78 0.89 10.81
C ARG A 252 -0.41 1.40 11.29
N LEU A 253 -0.34 2.15 12.40
CA LEU A 253 0.94 2.54 13.02
C LEU A 253 1.80 1.33 13.36
N ASP A 254 1.22 0.33 14.01
CA ASP A 254 1.92 -0.90 14.37
C ASP A 254 2.46 -1.62 13.13
N THR A 255 1.74 -1.52 12.02
CA THR A 255 2.10 -2.13 10.73
C THR A 255 3.24 -1.38 10.07
N TYR A 256 3.23 -0.05 10.08
CA TYR A 256 4.35 0.77 9.60
C TYR A 256 5.61 0.51 10.41
N LEU A 257 5.50 0.42 11.74
CA LEU A 257 6.62 0.06 12.61
C LEU A 257 7.16 -1.33 12.24
N ALA A 258 6.28 -2.32 12.12
CA ALA A 258 6.67 -3.69 11.76
C ALA A 258 7.42 -3.76 10.42
N GLY A 259 6.93 -3.06 9.39
CA GLY A 259 7.59 -3.02 8.09
C GLY A 259 8.96 -2.35 8.16
N ALA A 260 9.06 -1.23 8.87
CA ALA A 260 10.29 -0.46 9.00
C ALA A 260 11.39 -1.27 9.70
N VAL A 261 11.08 -2.00 10.76
CA VAL A 261 12.07 -2.78 11.54
C VAL A 261 12.33 -4.19 10.97
N CYS A 262 11.70 -4.57 9.87
CA CYS A 262 11.99 -5.86 9.24
C CYS A 262 13.31 -5.82 8.46
N ALA A 263 14.26 -6.71 8.79
CA ALA A 263 15.61 -6.67 8.25
C ALA A 263 15.76 -7.20 6.79
N LYS A 264 14.68 -7.65 6.14
CA LYS A 264 14.75 -8.08 4.72
C LYS A 264 15.11 -6.90 3.82
N ALA A 265 15.92 -7.13 2.80
CA ALA A 265 16.40 -6.06 1.93
C ALA A 265 15.27 -5.47 1.09
N SER A 266 15.31 -4.18 0.77
CA SER A 266 14.32 -3.53 -0.10
C SER A 266 14.27 -4.14 -1.52
N THR A 267 15.34 -4.82 -1.93
CA THR A 267 15.46 -5.51 -3.21
C THR A 267 15.00 -6.96 -3.19
N ASP A 268 14.76 -7.54 -2.01
CA ASP A 268 14.28 -8.92 -1.91
C ASP A 268 12.89 -9.02 -2.57
N PRO A 269 12.68 -9.98 -3.48
CA PRO A 269 11.41 -10.10 -4.18
C PRO A 269 10.30 -10.51 -3.21
N LEU A 270 9.10 -10.02 -3.46
CA LEU A 270 7.87 -10.42 -2.78
C LEU A 270 7.13 -11.44 -3.63
N SER A 271 6.28 -12.25 -2.99
CA SER A 271 5.44 -13.23 -3.68
C SER A 271 3.98 -12.83 -3.61
N ASP A 272 3.27 -12.87 -4.73
CA ASP A 272 1.82 -12.67 -4.80
C ASP A 272 1.01 -13.82 -4.18
N LYS A 273 1.67 -14.92 -3.78
CA LYS A 273 1.02 -16.12 -3.23
C LYS A 273 1.44 -16.46 -1.82
N ASP A 274 2.71 -16.21 -1.50
CA ASP A 274 3.30 -16.59 -0.22
C ASP A 274 3.76 -15.34 0.53
N ALA A 275 2.97 -14.95 1.52
CA ALA A 275 3.24 -13.76 2.32
C ALA A 275 4.57 -13.82 3.08
N ARG A 276 5.23 -14.98 3.19
CA ARG A 276 6.52 -15.16 3.90
C ARG A 276 7.73 -14.75 3.06
N VAL A 277 7.59 -14.69 1.74
CA VAL A 277 8.72 -14.44 0.82
C VAL A 277 9.08 -12.96 0.83
N GLY A 278 10.35 -12.64 1.12
CA GLY A 278 10.88 -11.27 1.12
C GLY A 278 10.40 -10.39 2.28
N THR A 279 9.75 -10.98 3.30
CA THR A 279 9.19 -10.30 4.47
C THR A 279 9.63 -10.97 5.77
N CYS A 280 9.35 -10.34 6.91
CA CYS A 280 9.54 -10.95 8.22
C CYS A 280 8.23 -11.63 8.64
N ALA A 281 8.28 -12.96 8.81
CA ALA A 281 7.10 -13.77 9.05
C ALA A 281 7.28 -14.67 10.27
N GLN A 282 6.30 -14.60 11.18
CA GLN A 282 6.29 -15.39 12.41
C GLN A 282 6.21 -16.90 12.10
N GLU A 283 5.57 -17.26 10.98
CA GLU A 283 5.42 -18.62 10.48
C GLU A 283 6.74 -19.33 10.20
N VAL A 284 7.82 -18.56 9.98
CA VAL A 284 9.17 -19.09 9.75
C VAL A 284 10.13 -18.78 10.90
N GLY A 285 9.60 -18.38 12.06
CA GLY A 285 10.36 -18.16 13.28
C GLY A 285 10.92 -16.75 13.47
N GLU A 286 10.59 -15.79 12.59
CA GLU A 286 10.96 -14.38 12.81
C GLU A 286 10.17 -13.82 14.00
N VAL A 287 10.83 -12.97 14.81
CA VAL A 287 10.24 -12.36 16.01
C VAL A 287 10.29 -10.84 15.99
N VAL A 288 10.87 -10.24 14.94
CA VAL A 288 10.97 -8.79 14.74
C VAL A 288 10.40 -8.44 13.37
N GLY A 289 9.67 -7.33 13.29
CA GLY A 289 9.10 -6.82 12.05
C GLY A 289 7.99 -7.70 11.48
N ILE A 290 7.38 -8.56 12.29
CA ILE A 290 6.26 -9.40 11.87
C ILE A 290 4.97 -8.57 11.76
N ARG A 291 4.14 -8.91 10.78
CA ARG A 291 2.86 -8.22 10.55
C ARG A 291 1.95 -8.30 11.79
N PRO A 292 1.37 -7.17 12.23
CA PRO A 292 0.48 -7.14 13.40
C PRO A 292 -0.74 -8.06 13.29
N ARG A 293 -1.10 -8.67 14.42
CA ARG A 293 -2.24 -9.60 14.50
C ARG A 293 -3.61 -8.90 14.43
N CYS A 294 -3.65 -7.57 14.53
CA CYS A 294 -4.86 -6.75 14.43
C CYS A 294 -5.47 -6.73 13.02
N TRP A 295 -4.70 -7.11 11.98
CA TRP A 295 -5.22 -7.30 10.62
C TRP A 295 -4.74 -8.60 9.95
N TYR A 296 -3.54 -9.07 10.31
CA TYR A 296 -2.94 -10.25 9.69
C TYR A 296 -3.35 -11.52 10.41
N LYS A 297 -3.74 -12.56 9.67
CA LYS A 297 -3.93 -13.92 10.17
C LYS A 297 -2.74 -14.80 9.79
N LEU A 298 -2.11 -15.46 10.76
CA LEU A 298 -1.01 -16.38 10.49
C LEU A 298 -1.47 -17.45 9.51
N GLN A 299 -0.69 -17.64 8.46
CA GLN A 299 -0.91 -18.72 7.53
C GLN A 299 -0.50 -20.01 8.24
N VAL A 300 -1.49 -20.81 8.66
CA VAL A 300 -1.20 -22.14 9.21
C VAL A 300 -0.54 -22.91 8.08
N GLY A 301 0.71 -23.34 8.28
CA GLY A 301 1.47 -24.04 7.27
C GLY A 301 0.63 -25.16 6.65
N ASP A 302 0.39 -25.05 5.36
CA ASP A 302 0.13 -26.16 4.47
C ASP A 302 1.25 -27.18 4.69
N GLY A 303 0.92 -28.19 5.50
CA GLY A 303 1.85 -29.10 6.19
C GLY A 303 2.87 -29.80 5.29
N SER A 304 3.93 -29.08 4.95
CA SER A 304 5.11 -29.60 4.26
C SER A 304 6.40 -29.10 4.90
N SER A 305 6.44 -29.07 6.23
CA SER A 305 7.69 -29.28 6.98
C SER A 305 7.36 -29.77 8.38
N SER A 306 7.38 -31.09 8.51
CA SER A 306 7.52 -31.78 9.79
C SER A 306 8.76 -31.25 10.52
N GLY A 307 8.56 -30.55 11.62
CA GLY A 307 9.65 -30.04 12.44
C GLY A 307 9.13 -29.34 13.67
N SER A 308 8.47 -30.09 14.55
CA SER A 308 8.12 -29.63 15.88
C SER A 308 9.37 -29.14 16.63
N MET A 309 9.50 -27.83 16.80
CA MET A 309 10.45 -27.27 17.76
C MET A 309 9.88 -26.01 18.41
N TRP A 310 8.80 -26.17 19.18
CA TRP A 310 8.43 -25.22 20.22
C TRP A 310 8.98 -25.75 21.55
N PRO A 311 9.97 -25.09 22.18
CA PRO A 311 10.30 -25.36 23.57
C PRO A 311 9.16 -24.86 24.46
N LYS A 312 8.55 -25.76 25.21
CA LYS A 312 7.62 -25.44 26.30
C LYS A 312 8.39 -24.85 27.49
N SER A 313 8.59 -23.55 27.50
CA SER A 313 8.78 -22.71 28.69
C SER A 313 9.02 -21.29 28.17
N LEU A 314 8.14 -20.32 28.43
CA LEU A 314 8.17 -19.53 29.65
C LEU A 314 6.78 -18.96 29.92
N ARG A 315 6.37 -19.05 31.20
CA ARG A 315 5.31 -18.21 31.79
C ARG A 315 5.83 -16.81 32.02
#